data_AF-M1BXE2-F1
#
_entry.id   AF-M1BXE2-F1
#
_cell.length_a   1.000
_cell.length_b   1.000
_cell.length_c   1.000
_cell.angle_alpha   90.00
_cell.angle_beta   90.00
_cell.angle_gamma   90.00
#
_symmetry.space_group_name_H-M   'P 1'
#
loop_
_entity.id
_entity.type
_entity.pdbx_description
1 polymer ?
#
loop_
_entity_poly.entity_id
_entity_poly.type
_entity_poly.pdbx_seq_one_letter_code
_entity_poly.pdbx_strand_id
1 'polypeptide(L)'
;MNPLGMIMTSSYLCMNSLFRNFTRSYLSFPKVSWRKLVCNNFGAPKWLFIFRMAALERLYTKDRLTKWGIINNQDCPLCLTGRESMDHMIFICPYTLYA
;
A
#
# COMPACT_ATOMS: atom_id res chain seq x y z
N MET A 1 14.31 -25.10 18.10
CA MET A 1 13.16 -25.27 17.18
C MET A 1 12.00 -24.49 17.76
N ASN A 2 11.68 -23.31 17.22
CA ASN A 2 10.56 -22.48 17.72
C ASN A 2 9.34 -22.65 16.80
N PRO A 3 8.14 -22.93 17.35
CA PRO A 3 6.97 -23.34 16.57
C PRO A 3 6.19 -22.19 15.90
N LEU A 4 6.74 -20.97 15.81
CA LEU A 4 6.08 -19.84 15.15
C LEU A 4 6.28 -19.80 13.62
N GLY A 5 6.99 -20.78 13.06
CA GLY A 5 7.35 -20.83 11.63
C GLY A 5 6.32 -21.47 10.70
N MET A 6 5.09 -21.77 11.14
CA MET A 6 4.23 -22.69 10.39
C MET A 6 2.75 -22.29 10.28
N ILE A 7 2.48 -21.00 10.01
CA ILE A 7 1.19 -20.61 9.41
C ILE A 7 1.45 -19.62 8.26
N MET A 8 2.22 -20.06 7.25
CA MET A 8 2.19 -19.41 5.93
C MET A 8 0.98 -19.97 5.19
N THR A 9 -0.17 -19.32 5.36
CA THR A 9 -1.38 -19.62 4.59
C THR A 9 -1.11 -19.45 3.08
N SER A 10 -1.87 -20.13 2.22
CA SER A 10 -1.77 -20.09 0.75
C SER A 10 -1.70 -18.67 0.17
N SER A 11 -2.34 -17.70 0.82
CA SER A 11 -2.30 -16.27 0.47
C SER A 11 -0.92 -15.63 0.62
N TYR A 12 -0.08 -16.08 1.56
CA TYR A 12 1.29 -15.60 1.76
C TYR A 12 2.23 -15.99 0.61
N LEU A 13 2.07 -17.20 0.06
CA LEU A 13 2.82 -17.68 -1.10
C LEU A 13 2.41 -16.94 -2.38
N CYS A 14 1.10 -16.72 -2.58
CA CYS A 14 0.58 -15.95 -3.71
C CYS A 14 1.09 -14.49 -3.68
N MET A 15 1.04 -13.83 -2.52
CA MET A 15 1.53 -12.46 -2.36
C MET A 15 3.05 -12.36 -2.57
N ASN A 16 3.83 -13.35 -2.15
CA ASN A 16 5.26 -13.41 -2.44
C ASN A 16 5.56 -13.59 -3.94
N SER A 17 4.77 -14.39 -4.65
CA SER A 17 4.89 -14.56 -6.10
C SER A 17 4.52 -13.28 -6.86
N LEU A 18 3.40 -12.64 -6.50
CA LEU A 18 2.99 -11.34 -7.03
C LEU A 18 4.05 -10.27 -6.75
N PHE A 19 4.59 -10.23 -5.54
CA PHE A 19 5.66 -9.30 -5.17
C PHE A 19 6.94 -9.54 -5.99
N ARG A 20 7.35 -10.80 -6.21
CA ARG A 20 8.50 -11.15 -7.06
C ARG A 20 8.27 -10.80 -8.53
N ASN A 21 7.11 -11.12 -9.09
CA ASN A 21 6.79 -10.82 -10.48
C ASN A 21 6.68 -9.31 -10.72
N PHE A 22 6.06 -8.58 -9.78
CA PHE A 22 5.92 -7.13 -9.81
C PHE A 22 7.22 -6.38 -9.46
N THR A 23 8.24 -7.04 -8.90
CA THR A 23 9.59 -6.47 -8.80
C THR A 23 10.42 -6.80 -10.03
N ARG A 24 10.20 -7.96 -10.66
CA ARG A 24 10.91 -8.41 -11.87
C ARG A 24 10.57 -7.58 -13.11
N SER A 25 9.35 -7.05 -13.23
CA SER A 25 8.95 -6.21 -14.38
C SER A 25 9.59 -4.80 -14.40
N TYR A 26 10.27 -4.38 -13.32
CA TYR A 26 10.94 -3.07 -13.23
C TYR A 26 12.45 -3.25 -13.10
N LEU A 27 13.10 -3.77 -14.13
CA LEU A 27 14.53 -4.14 -14.13
C LEU A 27 15.49 -2.93 -13.99
N SER A 28 15.01 -1.69 -14.05
CA SER A 28 15.78 -0.47 -13.79
C SER A 28 15.18 0.33 -12.64
N PHE A 29 15.64 0.07 -11.41
CA PHE A 29 15.18 0.84 -10.26
C PHE A 29 16.08 2.06 -10.04
N PRO A 30 15.58 3.30 -10.16
CA PRO A 30 16.29 4.46 -9.66
C PRO A 30 16.61 4.30 -8.16
N LYS A 31 17.69 4.92 -7.67
CA LYS A 31 18.03 4.92 -6.25
C LYS A 31 16.98 5.72 -5.47
N VAL A 32 15.93 5.04 -5.02
CA VAL A 32 14.89 5.60 -4.15
C VAL A 32 15.22 5.33 -2.68
N SER A 33 15.01 6.34 -1.82
CA SER A 33 15.32 6.30 -0.39
C SER A 33 14.53 5.21 0.37
N TRP A 34 13.30 4.95 -0.05
CA TRP A 34 12.40 3.97 0.57
C TRP A 34 12.69 2.51 0.17
N ARG A 35 13.67 2.24 -0.69
CA ARG A 35 13.96 0.86 -1.18
C ARG A 35 14.18 -0.13 -0.04
N LYS A 36 14.95 0.25 0.99
CA LYS A 36 15.27 -0.62 2.14
C LYS A 36 14.04 -0.94 3.00
N LEU A 37 13.00 -0.10 2.93
CA LEU A 37 11.74 -0.33 3.65
C LEU A 37 10.89 -1.41 2.97
N VAL A 38 11.13 -1.67 1.68
CA VAL A 38 10.35 -2.62 0.85
C VAL A 38 11.14 -3.89 0.56
N CYS A 39 12.41 -3.77 0.19
CA CYS A 39 13.31 -4.88 -0.07
C CYS A 39 14.04 -5.25 1.22
N ASN A 40 14.00 -6.53 1.60
CA ASN A 40 14.58 -7.05 2.84
C ASN A 40 13.83 -6.63 4.14
N ASN A 41 12.53 -6.38 4.04
CA ASN A 41 11.67 -6.17 5.20
C ASN A 41 10.93 -7.48 5.54
N PHE A 42 10.96 -7.88 6.82
CA PHE A 42 10.27 -9.06 7.34
C PHE A 42 8.78 -8.84 7.65
N GLY A 43 8.27 -7.63 7.40
CA GLY A 43 6.85 -7.28 7.52
C GLY A 43 5.98 -8.10 6.56
N ALA A 44 4.68 -8.20 6.86
CA ALA A 44 3.82 -9.04 6.05
C ALA A 44 3.77 -8.55 4.59
N PRO A 45 3.83 -9.44 3.58
CA PRO A 45 3.84 -9.07 2.16
C PRO A 45 2.69 -8.14 1.77
N LYS A 46 1.52 -8.29 2.41
CA LYS A 46 0.36 -7.41 2.24
C LYS A 46 0.69 -5.95 2.59
N TRP A 47 1.34 -5.71 3.72
CA TRP A 47 1.71 -4.37 4.16
C TRP A 47 2.80 -3.77 3.28
N LEU A 48 3.81 -4.56 2.92
CA LEU A 48 4.88 -4.12 2.02
C LEU A 48 4.36 -3.76 0.63
N PHE A 49 3.38 -4.51 0.13
CA PHE A 49 2.71 -4.21 -1.13
C PHE A 49 1.96 -2.88 -1.07
N ILE A 50 1.13 -2.67 -0.03
CA ILE A 50 0.39 -1.41 0.16
C ILE A 50 1.35 -0.24 0.32
N PHE A 51 2.40 -0.39 1.14
CA PHE A 51 3.43 0.64 1.32
C PHE A 51 4.12 0.99 0.01
N ARG A 52 4.52 -0.01 -0.80
CA ARG A 52 5.15 0.23 -2.09
C ARG A 52 4.21 0.97 -3.06
N MET A 53 2.92 0.63 -3.04
CA MET A 53 1.91 1.32 -3.84
C MET A 53 1.72 2.77 -3.37
N ALA A 54 1.71 3.02 -2.07
CA ALA A 54 1.68 4.35 -1.47
C ALA A 54 2.91 5.18 -1.87
N ALA A 55 4.12 4.63 -1.72
CA ALA A 55 5.37 5.31 -2.06
C ALA A 55 5.54 5.63 -3.55
N LEU A 56 4.78 4.96 -4.42
CA LEU A 56 4.72 5.24 -5.86
C LEU A 56 3.51 6.09 -6.25
N GLU A 57 2.71 6.56 -5.29
CA GLU A 57 1.43 7.27 -5.50
C GLU A 57 0.46 6.48 -6.39
N ARG A 58 0.55 5.15 -6.34
CA ARG A 58 -0.24 4.22 -7.15
C ARG A 58 -1.43 3.64 -6.40
N LEU A 59 -1.67 4.07 -5.16
CA LEU A 59 -2.85 3.66 -4.42
C LEU A 59 -4.12 4.06 -5.19
N TYR A 60 -5.14 3.21 -5.18
CA TYR A 60 -6.45 3.54 -5.72
C TYR A 60 -7.19 4.41 -4.72
N THR A 61 -6.92 5.71 -4.75
CA THR A 61 -7.68 6.72 -4.01
C THR A 61 -8.73 7.35 -4.90
N LYS A 62 -9.81 7.87 -4.30
CA LYS A 62 -10.83 8.62 -5.01
C LYS A 62 -10.26 9.83 -5.75
N ASP A 63 -9.22 10.49 -5.22
CA ASP A 63 -8.52 11.57 -5.94
C ASP A 63 -8.10 11.14 -7.36
N ARG A 64 -7.57 9.93 -7.50
CA ARG A 64 -7.14 9.39 -8.79
C ARG A 64 -8.32 8.97 -9.67
N LEU A 65 -9.38 8.41 -9.07
CA LEU A 65 -10.61 8.06 -9.78
C LEU A 65 -11.36 9.30 -10.28
N THR A 66 -11.35 10.41 -9.54
CA THR A 66 -11.93 11.68 -10.00
C THR A 66 -11.10 12.32 -11.10
N LYS A 67 -9.77 12.24 -11.04
CA LYS A 67 -8.90 12.66 -12.17
C LYS A 67 -9.21 11.90 -13.46
N TRP A 68 -9.66 10.65 -13.36
CA TRP A 68 -10.10 9.85 -14.50
C TRP A 68 -11.56 10.08 -14.89
N GLY A 69 -12.30 10.94 -14.18
CA GLY A 69 -13.70 11.24 -14.45
C GLY A 69 -14.67 10.10 -14.11
N ILE A 70 -14.26 9.11 -13.32
CA ILE A 70 -15.09 7.95 -12.97
C ILE A 70 -16.06 8.30 -11.84
N ILE A 71 -15.62 9.14 -10.90
CA ILE A 71 -16.41 9.50 -9.73
C ILE A 71 -16.35 11.01 -9.46
N ASN A 72 -17.48 11.56 -9.00
CA ASN A 72 -17.60 12.97 -8.65
C ASN A 72 -17.46 13.21 -7.14
N ASN A 73 -17.67 12.18 -6.33
CA ASN A 73 -17.51 12.25 -4.88
C ASN A 73 -16.03 12.06 -4.53
N GLN A 74 -15.44 13.05 -3.86
CA GLN A 74 -14.06 13.03 -3.37
C GLN A 74 -13.99 12.91 -1.84
N ASP A 75 -15.10 12.65 -1.15
CA ASP A 75 -15.14 12.65 0.31
C ASP A 75 -14.42 11.41 0.85
N CYS A 76 -13.66 11.59 1.92
CA CYS A 76 -12.99 10.50 2.61
C CYS A 76 -14.03 9.53 3.19
N PRO A 77 -13.97 8.22 2.89
CA PRO A 77 -14.95 7.26 3.36
C PRO A 77 -14.86 7.00 4.86
N LEU A 78 -13.79 7.44 5.53
CA LEU A 78 -13.56 7.24 6.96
C LEU A 78 -14.19 8.36 7.79
N CYS A 79 -13.90 9.62 7.45
CA CYS A 79 -14.34 10.79 8.23
C CYS A 79 -15.50 11.56 7.58
N LEU A 80 -15.83 11.28 6.31
CA LEU A 80 -16.90 11.91 5.53
C LEU A 80 -16.85 13.46 5.46
N THR A 81 -15.73 14.05 5.86
CA THR A 81 -15.59 15.51 6.06
C THR A 81 -14.39 16.09 5.31
N GLY A 82 -13.31 15.31 5.13
CA GLY A 82 -12.16 15.70 4.32
C GLY A 82 -12.19 15.10 2.92
N ARG A 83 -11.37 15.62 1.99
CA ARG A 83 -11.15 14.95 0.70
C ARG A 83 -10.29 13.70 0.88
N GLU A 84 -10.61 12.66 0.14
CA GLU A 84 -9.86 11.42 0.10
C GLU A 84 -8.57 11.60 -0.70
N SER A 85 -7.48 11.87 0.01
CA SER A 85 -6.11 11.73 -0.48
C SER A 85 -5.37 10.67 0.33
N MET A 86 -4.25 10.16 -0.21
CA MET A 86 -3.40 9.23 0.51
C MET A 86 -2.91 9.84 1.83
N ASP A 87 -2.44 11.08 1.79
CA ASP A 87 -1.97 11.79 2.98
C ASP A 87 -3.09 12.02 3.98
N HIS A 88 -4.29 12.34 3.49
CA HIS A 88 -5.45 12.48 4.37
C HIS A 88 -5.75 11.15 5.05
N MET A 89 -5.90 10.06 4.31
CA MET A 89 -6.25 8.76 4.87
C MET A 89 -5.23 8.20 5.86
N ILE A 90 -3.93 8.50 5.68
CA ILE A 90 -2.87 7.90 6.51
C ILE A 90 -2.45 8.83 7.65
N PHE A 91 -2.35 10.14 7.42
CA PHE A 91 -1.67 11.06 8.34
C PHE A 91 -2.56 12.17 8.91
N ILE A 92 -3.67 12.52 8.26
CA ILE A 92 -4.48 13.70 8.64
C ILE A 92 -5.88 13.32 9.12
N CYS A 93 -6.41 12.18 8.67
CA CYS A 93 -7.79 11.80 8.91
C CYS A 93 -8.05 11.64 10.42
N PRO A 94 -9.05 12.34 10.98
CA PRO A 94 -9.34 12.25 12.41
C PRO A 94 -9.68 10.81 12.81
N TYR A 95 -10.36 10.05 11.94
CA TYR A 95 -10.66 8.66 12.20
C TYR A 95 -9.41 7.81 12.47
N THR A 96 -8.32 8.04 11.74
CA THR A 96 -7.07 7.28 11.90
C THR A 96 -6.15 7.85 12.98
N LEU A 97 -6.27 9.15 13.29
CA LEU A 97 -5.51 9.78 14.36
C LEU A 97 -6.06 9.43 15.76
N TYR A 98 -7.35 9.12 15.86
CA TYR A 98 -8.00 8.75 17.12
C TYR A 98 -8.28 7.24 17.25
N ALA A 99 -7.75 6.40 16.34
CA ALA A 99 -7.94 4.95 16.34
C ALA A 99 -6.80 4.17 17.01
#